data_AF-A0A6G1L297-F1
#
_entry.id   AF-A0A6G1L297-F1
#
_cell.length_a   1.000
_cell.length_b   1.000
_cell.length_c   1.000
_cell.angle_alpha   90.00
_cell.angle_beta   90.00
_cell.angle_gamma   90.00
#
_symmetry.space_group_name_H-M   'P 1'
#
loop_
_entity.id
_entity.type
_entity.pdbx_description
1 polymer ?
#
loop_
_entity_poly.entity_id
_entity_poly.type
_entity_poly.pdbx_seq_one_letter_code
_entity_poly.pdbx_strand_id
1 'polypeptide(L)'
;MPTTALDGADPPPTSAPTDTTTVNGSTSQSESSAEGGFKLKFCTVCASNNNRSMEAHLRLTTAPSPYPTISFGTGSLVRLPGPSINQPNVYNFNNTSYESMYEELRGKDERLYRANGILPMLERNKGVKWGPERWQDWRVGVPRVGKRYKTDKGYDGTEAGTVDIVITCEERCWDAVVDDLLTRGSPLNRPVHVFNVDIKDNHEEALVGGKAILELADALNQAAREERDRHVQAGGEANGFDAGQAGARLGFDERVPDILASWQEMWPTLPALWTLAWF
;
A
#
# COMPACT_ATOMS: atom_id res chain seq x y z
N MET A 1 -11.91 -77.02 8.52
CA MET A 1 -10.45 -77.05 8.28
C MET A 1 -9.79 -76.18 9.33
N PRO A 2 -8.74 -76.66 10.01
CA PRO A 2 -8.39 -76.27 11.39
C PRO A 2 -7.22 -75.27 11.49
N THR A 3 -7.17 -74.59 12.66
CA THR A 3 -6.03 -74.15 13.52
C THR A 3 -4.59 -74.14 12.97
N THR A 4 -3.69 -73.17 13.26
CA THR A 4 -3.09 -72.85 14.58
C THR A 4 -2.24 -71.56 14.53
N ALA A 5 -2.05 -70.95 15.71
CA ALA A 5 -1.14 -69.82 16.02
C ALA A 5 0.36 -70.19 16.02
N LEU A 6 1.26 -69.18 15.95
CA LEU A 6 2.29 -68.86 16.96
C LEU A 6 3.31 -67.80 16.49
N ASP A 7 3.92 -67.19 17.50
CA ASP A 7 4.86 -66.06 17.57
C ASP A 7 6.12 -66.09 16.68
N GLY A 8 6.71 -64.91 16.47
CA GLY A 8 8.08 -64.74 16.00
C GLY A 8 8.51 -63.28 15.94
N ALA A 9 9.13 -62.80 17.02
CA ALA A 9 9.84 -61.52 17.09
C ALA A 9 11.23 -61.61 16.45
N ASP A 10 11.76 -60.49 15.93
CA ASP A 10 13.18 -60.31 15.58
C ASP A 10 13.50 -58.80 15.30
N PRO A 11 14.76 -58.32 15.31
CA PRO A 11 15.37 -57.58 16.43
C PRO A 11 15.69 -56.09 16.13
N PRO A 12 16.20 -55.30 17.10
CA PRO A 12 16.53 -53.88 16.90
C PRO A 12 17.88 -53.70 16.17
N PRO A 13 18.08 -52.63 15.40
CA PRO A 13 19.39 -52.31 14.85
C PRO A 13 20.31 -51.66 15.89
N THR A 14 21.55 -52.14 15.83
CA THR A 14 22.74 -51.94 16.68
C THR A 14 23.32 -50.52 16.64
N SER A 15 24.00 -50.15 17.72
CA SER A 15 24.71 -48.89 17.97
C SER A 15 26.14 -48.80 17.40
N ALA A 16 26.55 -47.53 17.14
CA ALA A 16 27.92 -46.93 17.17
C ALA A 16 28.82 -47.04 15.91
N PRO A 17 29.71 -46.06 15.61
CA PRO A 17 30.33 -45.11 16.54
C PRO A 17 30.30 -43.60 16.20
N THR A 18 30.60 -42.84 17.24
CA THR A 18 30.93 -41.43 17.35
C THR A 18 32.06 -41.02 16.41
N ASP A 19 31.90 -39.91 15.69
CA ASP A 19 33.04 -39.15 15.18
C ASP A 19 32.93 -37.70 15.68
N THR A 20 33.94 -37.33 16.45
CA THR A 20 34.07 -36.01 17.07
C THR A 20 34.94 -35.19 16.14
N THR A 21 34.38 -34.16 15.52
CA THR A 21 35.19 -33.15 14.83
C THR A 21 34.81 -31.78 15.32
N THR A 22 35.62 -31.29 16.25
CA THR A 22 35.78 -29.87 16.59
C THR A 22 36.08 -29.05 15.34
N VAL A 23 35.26 -28.03 15.05
CA VAL A 23 35.68 -26.92 14.18
C VAL A 23 35.29 -25.60 14.84
N ASN A 24 36.32 -24.75 14.90
CA ASN A 24 36.45 -23.46 15.57
C ASN A 24 35.32 -22.46 15.34
N GLY A 25 35.12 -21.65 16.37
CA GLY A 25 34.40 -20.40 16.29
C GLY A 25 35.02 -19.47 15.24
N SER A 26 34.17 -19.04 14.31
CA SER A 26 34.29 -17.75 13.66
C SER A 26 33.02 -16.98 13.96
N THR A 27 33.18 -15.89 14.70
CA THR A 27 32.16 -14.88 14.93
C THR A 27 31.82 -14.29 13.57
N SER A 28 30.85 -14.87 12.87
CA SER A 28 30.28 -14.28 11.68
C SER A 28 29.33 -13.20 12.17
N GLN A 29 29.80 -11.96 12.13
CA GLN A 29 28.94 -10.79 12.19
C GLN A 29 27.82 -11.01 11.17
N SER A 30 26.60 -11.18 11.67
CA SER A 30 25.40 -11.22 10.86
C SER A 30 25.15 -9.83 10.30
N GLU A 31 25.80 -9.52 9.18
CA GLU A 31 25.28 -8.56 8.22
C GLU A 31 24.03 -9.19 7.58
N SER A 32 22.87 -8.97 8.20
CA SER A 32 21.56 -9.29 7.63
C SER A 32 20.70 -8.04 7.62
N SER A 33 20.96 -7.15 6.66
CA SER A 33 20.09 -6.00 6.44
C SER A 33 20.07 -5.60 4.96
N ALA A 34 19.57 -6.51 4.12
CA ALA A 34 18.93 -6.17 2.85
C ALA A 34 18.02 -7.33 2.41
N GLU A 35 16.78 -6.98 2.06
CA GLU A 35 15.63 -7.81 1.63
C GLU A 35 14.81 -8.51 2.74
N GLY A 36 13.58 -7.99 2.98
CA GLY A 36 12.54 -8.67 3.78
C GLY A 36 12.06 -7.99 5.08
N GLY A 37 12.40 -6.72 5.32
CA GLY A 37 12.00 -6.00 6.53
C GLY A 37 10.53 -5.57 6.58
N PHE A 38 10.04 -5.19 7.76
CA PHE A 38 8.67 -4.69 7.98
C PHE A 38 8.32 -3.50 7.07
N LYS A 39 7.10 -3.53 6.52
CA LYS A 39 6.56 -2.52 5.63
C LYS A 39 5.18 -2.03 6.09
N LEU A 40 5.04 -0.72 6.22
CA LEU A 40 3.75 -0.04 6.29
C LEU A 40 3.03 -0.22 4.96
N LYS A 41 1.70 -0.33 5.05
CA LYS A 41 0.79 -0.46 3.92
C LYS A 41 0.18 0.92 3.63
N PHE A 42 0.20 1.32 2.36
CA PHE A 42 -0.21 2.66 1.94
C PHE A 42 -1.47 2.63 1.08
N CYS A 43 -2.24 3.71 1.16
CA CYS A 43 -3.36 3.99 0.28
C CYS A 43 -3.26 5.41 -0.26
N THR A 44 -3.28 5.61 -1.57
CA THR A 44 -3.26 6.95 -2.19
C THR A 44 -4.63 7.31 -2.79
N VAL A 45 -5.10 8.53 -2.57
CA VAL A 45 -6.49 8.92 -2.93
C VAL A 45 -6.53 10.27 -3.63
N CYS A 46 -7.18 10.35 -4.79
CA CYS A 46 -7.51 11.61 -5.46
C CYS A 46 -8.97 11.60 -5.93
N ALA A 47 -9.39 12.55 -6.78
CA ALA A 47 -10.78 12.60 -7.24
C ALA A 47 -11.15 11.44 -8.20
N SER A 48 -10.40 11.27 -9.29
CA SER A 48 -10.73 10.35 -10.39
C SER A 48 -9.93 9.05 -10.39
N ASN A 49 -9.06 8.84 -9.41
CA ASN A 49 -8.04 7.78 -9.40
C ASN A 49 -7.29 7.66 -10.73
N ASN A 50 -6.75 8.74 -11.27
CA ASN A 50 -6.13 8.72 -12.61
C ASN A 50 -4.76 9.37 -12.68
N ASN A 51 -4.61 10.57 -12.12
CA ASN A 51 -3.36 11.32 -12.22
C ASN A 51 -2.55 11.21 -10.92
N ARG A 52 -2.86 12.06 -9.93
CA ARG A 52 -2.11 12.24 -8.67
C ARG A 52 -1.96 10.94 -7.85
N SER A 53 -3.07 10.29 -7.50
CA SER A 53 -3.02 9.04 -6.70
C SER A 53 -2.30 7.90 -7.43
N MET A 54 -2.47 7.80 -8.75
CA MET A 54 -1.83 6.76 -9.56
C MET A 54 -0.35 7.00 -9.78
N GLU A 55 0.09 8.26 -9.89
CA GLU A 55 1.51 8.60 -9.90
C GLU A 55 2.16 8.24 -8.56
N ALA A 56 1.54 8.63 -7.44
CA ALA A 56 2.02 8.24 -6.11
C ALA A 56 2.03 6.72 -5.90
N HIS A 57 0.99 6.01 -6.35
CA HIS A 57 0.93 4.54 -6.31
C HIS A 57 2.11 3.93 -7.09
N LEU A 58 2.34 4.38 -8.33
CA LEU A 58 3.47 3.90 -9.13
C LEU A 58 4.79 4.15 -8.39
N ARG A 59 5.00 5.36 -7.86
CA ARG A 59 6.23 5.73 -7.15
C ARG A 59 6.50 4.84 -5.93
N LEU A 60 5.49 4.60 -5.10
CA LEU A 60 5.59 3.74 -3.91
C LEU A 60 5.88 2.27 -4.29
N THR A 61 5.30 1.78 -5.38
CA THR A 61 5.43 0.37 -5.79
C THR A 61 6.64 0.07 -6.65
N THR A 62 7.29 1.10 -7.23
CA THR A 62 8.53 0.94 -8.01
C THR A 62 9.75 1.57 -7.35
N ALA A 63 9.64 1.97 -6.08
CA ALA A 63 10.80 2.39 -5.30
C ALA A 63 11.82 1.23 -5.17
N PRO A 64 13.11 1.50 -4.90
CA PRO A 64 14.11 0.46 -4.64
C PRO A 64 13.70 -0.50 -3.52
N SER A 65 12.91 -0.01 -2.55
CA SER A 65 12.30 -0.82 -1.51
C SER A 65 10.77 -0.65 -1.55
N PRO A 66 10.06 -1.39 -2.41
CA PRO A 66 8.63 -1.19 -2.68
C PRO A 66 7.75 -1.24 -1.43
N TYR A 67 6.62 -0.53 -1.48
CA TYR A 67 5.59 -0.55 -0.45
C TYR A 67 4.32 -1.26 -0.92
N PRO A 68 3.68 -2.08 -0.06
CA PRO A 68 2.30 -2.51 -0.25
C PRO A 68 1.41 -1.28 -0.43
N THR A 69 0.72 -1.16 -1.57
CA THR A 69 0.01 0.07 -1.93
C THR A 69 -1.29 -0.23 -2.67
N ILE A 70 -2.36 0.43 -2.26
CA ILE A 70 -3.64 0.50 -2.99
C ILE A 70 -3.98 1.96 -3.31
N SER A 71 -4.92 2.22 -4.21
CA SER A 71 -5.30 3.60 -4.56
C SER A 71 -6.76 3.76 -4.95
N PHE A 72 -7.34 4.92 -4.68
CA PHE A 72 -8.77 5.18 -4.91
C PHE A 72 -9.09 6.59 -5.41
N GLY A 73 -10.34 6.73 -5.85
CA GLY A 73 -11.00 7.96 -6.24
C GLY A 73 -12.14 8.28 -5.28
N THR A 74 -12.32 9.53 -4.88
CA THR A 74 -13.48 9.96 -4.05
C THR A 74 -14.67 10.46 -4.88
N GLY A 75 -14.45 10.73 -6.17
CA GLY A 75 -15.47 11.24 -7.07
C GLY A 75 -16.66 10.28 -7.24
N SER A 76 -17.78 10.79 -7.72
CA SER A 76 -18.91 9.94 -8.12
C SER A 76 -18.64 9.20 -9.42
N LEU A 77 -17.90 9.83 -10.34
CA LEU A 77 -17.51 9.29 -11.65
C LEU A 77 -16.06 9.67 -11.93
N VAL A 78 -15.40 8.85 -12.74
CA VAL A 78 -14.09 9.17 -13.31
C VAL A 78 -14.29 10.19 -14.41
N ARG A 79 -13.59 11.32 -14.33
CA ARG A 79 -13.63 12.37 -15.36
C ARG A 79 -12.24 12.61 -15.91
N LEU A 80 -12.13 12.56 -17.24
CA LEU A 80 -10.92 12.90 -18.00
C LEU A 80 -11.23 14.08 -18.95
N PRO A 81 -10.27 14.98 -19.21
CA PRO A 81 -10.43 16.02 -20.22
C PRO A 81 -10.82 15.43 -21.59
N GLY A 82 -11.69 16.12 -22.31
CA GLY A 82 -12.04 15.78 -23.70
C GLY A 82 -11.72 16.92 -24.67
N PRO A 83 -12.34 16.97 -25.85
CA PRO A 83 -12.04 17.98 -26.88
C PRO A 83 -12.31 19.43 -26.43
N SER A 84 -13.20 19.62 -25.45
CA SER A 84 -13.48 20.91 -24.84
C SER A 84 -13.82 20.75 -23.36
N ILE A 85 -13.78 21.86 -22.61
CA ILE A 85 -14.12 21.90 -21.18
C ILE A 85 -15.53 21.36 -20.87
N ASN A 86 -16.46 21.52 -21.82
CA ASN A 86 -17.85 21.10 -21.69
C ASN A 86 -18.11 19.67 -22.18
N GLN A 87 -17.09 18.99 -22.70
CA GLN A 87 -17.19 17.63 -23.25
C GLN A 87 -16.15 16.71 -22.60
N PRO A 88 -16.21 16.47 -21.27
CA PRO A 88 -15.32 15.54 -20.61
C PRO A 88 -15.65 14.08 -21.00
N ASN A 89 -14.64 13.22 -20.95
CA ASN A 89 -14.85 11.77 -20.98
C ASN A 89 -15.19 11.29 -19.57
N VAL A 90 -16.27 10.52 -19.43
CA VAL A 90 -16.83 10.14 -18.13
C VAL A 90 -16.98 8.62 -18.06
N TYR A 91 -16.47 8.01 -17.00
CA TYR A 91 -16.50 6.57 -16.79
C TYR A 91 -16.98 6.21 -15.39
N ASN A 92 -17.48 5.00 -15.24
CA ASN A 92 -17.86 4.46 -13.95
C ASN A 92 -16.63 3.88 -13.25
N PHE A 93 -16.48 4.21 -11.96
CA PHE A 93 -15.54 3.48 -11.11
C PHE A 93 -15.91 2.00 -11.04
N ASN A 94 -14.92 1.18 -10.71
CA ASN A 94 -15.06 -0.25 -10.45
C ASN A 94 -15.50 -1.14 -11.63
N ASN A 95 -16.04 -0.56 -12.72
CA ASN A 95 -16.66 -1.27 -13.85
C ASN A 95 -15.95 -1.04 -15.20
N THR A 96 -15.07 -0.05 -15.30
CA THR A 96 -14.33 0.25 -16.54
C THR A 96 -12.83 0.11 -16.26
N SER A 97 -12.11 -0.70 -17.04
CA SER A 97 -10.65 -0.84 -16.91
C SER A 97 -9.91 0.33 -17.56
N TYR A 98 -8.68 0.60 -17.14
CA TYR A 98 -7.83 1.61 -17.81
C TYR A 98 -7.52 1.21 -19.25
N GLU A 99 -7.43 -0.09 -19.54
CA GLU A 99 -7.24 -0.60 -20.90
C GLU A 99 -8.44 -0.27 -21.79
N SER A 100 -9.67 -0.47 -21.32
CA SER A 100 -10.87 -0.09 -22.07
C SER A 100 -10.94 1.41 -22.31
N MET A 101 -10.60 2.23 -21.31
CA MET A 101 -10.53 3.70 -21.48
C MET A 101 -9.48 4.08 -22.53
N TYR A 102 -8.30 3.47 -22.48
CA TYR A 102 -7.21 3.73 -23.42
C TYR A 102 -7.64 3.42 -24.85
N GLU A 103 -8.21 2.24 -25.08
CA GLU A 103 -8.64 1.77 -26.39
C GLU A 103 -9.76 2.65 -26.97
N GLU A 104 -10.73 3.02 -26.15
CA GLU A 104 -11.82 3.91 -26.55
C GLU A 104 -11.30 5.30 -26.96
N LEU A 105 -10.44 5.91 -26.15
CA LEU A 105 -9.92 7.25 -26.42
C LEU A 105 -8.96 7.25 -27.62
N ARG A 106 -8.12 6.21 -27.75
CA ARG A 106 -7.26 6.02 -28.92
C ARG A 106 -8.08 5.92 -30.20
N GLY A 107 -9.16 5.15 -30.19
CA GLY A 107 -10.07 5.03 -31.33
C GLY A 107 -10.87 6.30 -31.65
N LYS A 108 -11.16 7.14 -30.64
CA LYS A 108 -11.87 8.42 -30.82
C LYS A 108 -11.00 9.50 -31.47
N ASP A 109 -9.85 9.80 -30.90
CA ASP A 109 -8.90 10.80 -31.43
C ASP A 109 -7.51 10.60 -30.80
N GLU A 110 -6.71 9.68 -31.35
CA GLU A 110 -5.36 9.40 -30.83
C GLU A 110 -4.49 10.66 -30.75
N ARG A 111 -4.57 11.55 -31.75
CA ARG A 111 -3.73 12.75 -31.82
C ARG A 111 -4.02 13.68 -30.65
N LEU A 112 -5.29 13.95 -30.38
CA LEU A 112 -5.72 14.78 -29.25
C LEU A 112 -5.28 14.18 -27.91
N TYR A 113 -5.63 12.90 -27.68
CA TYR A 113 -5.41 12.28 -26.37
C TYR A 113 -3.95 11.91 -26.09
N ARG A 114 -3.12 11.83 -27.13
CA ARG A 114 -1.66 11.77 -26.99
C ARG A 114 -1.10 13.14 -26.67
N ALA A 115 -1.53 14.19 -27.36
CA ALA A 115 -1.03 15.56 -27.17
C ALA A 115 -1.36 16.14 -25.78
N ASN A 116 -2.54 15.84 -25.23
CA ASN A 116 -2.92 16.28 -23.88
C ASN A 116 -2.44 15.33 -22.75
N GLY A 117 -1.67 14.29 -23.09
CA GLY A 117 -1.06 13.38 -22.12
C GLY A 117 -2.01 12.36 -21.50
N ILE A 118 -3.25 12.21 -21.96
CA ILE A 118 -4.20 11.22 -21.42
C ILE A 118 -3.84 9.79 -21.83
N LEU A 119 -3.49 9.53 -23.09
CA LEU A 119 -3.09 8.18 -23.52
C LEU A 119 -1.82 7.71 -22.80
N PRO A 120 -0.73 8.51 -22.69
CA PRO A 120 0.42 8.13 -21.86
C PRO A 120 0.05 7.86 -20.39
N MET A 121 -0.86 8.65 -19.82
CA MET A 121 -1.31 8.46 -18.44
C MET A 121 -2.09 7.14 -18.27
N LEU A 122 -3.00 6.82 -19.21
CA LEU A 122 -3.74 5.56 -19.18
C LEU A 122 -2.85 4.35 -19.46
N GLU A 123 -1.84 4.49 -20.33
CA GLU A 123 -0.81 3.48 -20.56
C GLU A 123 -0.05 3.16 -19.27
N ARG A 124 0.37 4.19 -18.53
CA ARG A 124 0.95 4.04 -17.19
C ARG A 124 -0.03 3.33 -16.25
N ASN A 125 -1.28 3.79 -16.17
CA ASN A 125 -2.26 3.29 -15.20
C ASN A 125 -2.61 1.81 -15.40
N LYS A 126 -2.80 1.36 -16.65
CA LYS A 126 -3.05 -0.06 -16.95
C LYS A 126 -1.86 -0.97 -16.63
N GLY A 127 -0.64 -0.41 -16.60
CA GLY A 127 0.56 -1.09 -16.12
C GLY A 127 0.70 -1.12 -14.59
N VAL A 128 -0.15 -0.42 -13.85
CA VAL A 128 -0.15 -0.38 -12.37
C VAL A 128 -1.27 -1.25 -11.80
N LYS A 129 -2.50 -1.08 -12.29
CA LYS A 129 -3.66 -1.87 -11.84
C LYS A 129 -4.76 -1.94 -12.89
N TRP A 130 -5.76 -2.81 -12.68
CA TRP A 130 -6.82 -3.06 -13.67
C TRP A 130 -7.64 -1.81 -14.06
N GLY A 131 -8.07 -1.00 -13.08
CA GLY A 131 -8.98 0.12 -13.33
C GLY A 131 -9.15 1.02 -12.10
N PRO A 132 -9.77 2.20 -12.26
CA PRO A 132 -10.03 3.10 -11.16
C PRO A 132 -11.04 2.50 -10.18
N GLU A 133 -10.73 2.64 -8.90
CA GLU A 133 -11.57 2.16 -7.80
C GLU A 133 -12.07 3.34 -6.97
N ARG A 134 -13.28 3.22 -6.45
CA ARG A 134 -13.90 4.27 -5.64
C ARG A 134 -13.71 4.00 -4.15
N TRP A 135 -13.31 5.02 -3.40
CA TRP A 135 -13.03 4.95 -1.97
C TRP A 135 -14.25 4.49 -1.17
N GLN A 136 -15.39 5.13 -1.41
CA GLN A 136 -16.63 4.86 -0.67
C GLN A 136 -17.19 3.45 -0.95
N ASP A 137 -16.80 2.84 -2.06
CA ASP A 137 -17.24 1.48 -2.43
C ASP A 137 -16.29 0.41 -1.87
N TRP A 138 -15.09 0.81 -1.41
CA TRP A 138 -14.12 -0.12 -0.82
C TRP A 138 -14.58 -0.54 0.57
N ARG A 139 -14.73 -1.86 0.76
CA ARG A 139 -15.04 -2.46 2.06
C ARG A 139 -13.74 -2.79 2.79
N VAL A 140 -13.35 -1.95 3.75
CA VAL A 140 -12.14 -2.14 4.54
C VAL A 140 -12.22 -3.45 5.34
N GLY A 141 -11.11 -4.18 5.43
CA GLY A 141 -11.00 -5.48 6.11
C GLY A 141 -11.60 -6.66 5.33
N VAL A 142 -12.25 -6.41 4.19
CA VAL A 142 -12.68 -7.47 3.28
C VAL A 142 -11.48 -7.86 2.42
N PRO A 143 -11.09 -9.16 2.38
CA PRO A 143 -9.94 -9.59 1.61
C PRO A 143 -10.05 -9.18 0.14
N ARG A 144 -9.00 -8.54 -0.38
CA ARG A 144 -8.87 -8.10 -1.77
C ARG A 144 -8.37 -9.25 -2.65
N VAL A 145 -9.03 -10.39 -2.57
CA VAL A 145 -8.62 -11.63 -3.25
C VAL A 145 -9.28 -11.76 -4.63
N GLY A 146 -8.53 -12.28 -5.59
CA GLY A 146 -9.05 -12.60 -6.92
C GLY A 146 -8.15 -12.14 -8.06
N LYS A 147 -8.43 -12.64 -9.28
CA LYS A 147 -7.64 -12.31 -10.49
C LYS A 147 -7.56 -10.81 -10.76
N ARG A 148 -8.57 -10.05 -10.32
CA ARG A 148 -8.64 -8.59 -10.49
C ARG A 148 -7.50 -7.86 -9.76
N TYR A 149 -7.15 -8.29 -8.55
CA TYR A 149 -6.21 -7.57 -7.69
C TYR A 149 -4.82 -8.18 -7.68
N LYS A 150 -4.72 -9.50 -7.91
CA LYS A 150 -3.46 -10.24 -7.79
C LYS A 150 -2.34 -9.74 -8.73
N THR A 151 -2.70 -9.05 -9.81
CA THR A 151 -1.74 -8.49 -10.77
C THR A 151 -1.47 -7.00 -10.55
N ASP A 152 -2.14 -6.37 -9.59
CA ASP A 152 -1.91 -4.97 -9.27
C ASP A 152 -0.54 -4.82 -8.60
N LYS A 153 0.20 -3.77 -8.97
CA LYS A 153 1.42 -3.40 -8.26
C LYS A 153 1.06 -3.05 -6.82
N GLY A 154 1.88 -3.45 -5.85
CA GLY A 154 1.60 -3.20 -4.43
C GLY A 154 0.55 -4.13 -3.81
N TYR A 155 0.09 -5.17 -4.53
CA TYR A 155 -0.85 -6.17 -4.01
C TYR A 155 -0.29 -6.90 -2.77
N ASP A 156 0.96 -7.39 -2.85
CA ASP A 156 1.58 -8.15 -1.76
C ASP A 156 1.66 -7.30 -0.47
N GLY A 157 1.02 -7.78 0.60
CA GLY A 157 0.86 -7.07 1.88
C GLY A 157 -0.47 -6.33 2.04
N THR A 158 -1.27 -6.14 0.98
CA THR A 158 -2.59 -5.46 1.04
C THR A 158 -3.78 -6.41 0.87
N GLU A 159 -3.54 -7.73 0.86
CA GLU A 159 -4.53 -8.77 0.59
C GLU A 159 -5.66 -8.78 1.62
N ALA A 160 -5.36 -8.39 2.87
CA ALA A 160 -6.34 -8.27 3.95
C ALA A 160 -7.31 -7.09 3.76
N GLY A 161 -7.07 -6.21 2.79
CA GLY A 161 -7.92 -5.05 2.55
C GLY A 161 -7.84 -4.01 3.66
N THR A 162 -6.67 -3.86 4.28
CA THR A 162 -6.37 -2.84 5.30
C THR A 162 -5.05 -2.16 5.00
N VAL A 163 -4.90 -0.90 5.40
CA VAL A 163 -3.65 -0.14 5.30
C VAL A 163 -3.30 0.50 6.64
N ASP A 164 -2.10 1.07 6.73
CA ASP A 164 -1.64 1.80 7.92
C ASP A 164 -1.69 3.31 7.71
N ILE A 165 -1.48 3.73 6.46
CA ILE A 165 -1.40 5.13 6.04
C ILE A 165 -2.31 5.38 4.83
N VAL A 166 -3.12 6.44 4.89
CA VAL A 166 -3.90 6.97 3.76
C VAL A 166 -3.35 8.34 3.41
N ILE A 167 -3.11 8.61 2.13
CA ILE A 167 -2.60 9.90 1.62
C ILE A 167 -3.57 10.42 0.56
N THR A 168 -4.22 11.53 0.84
CA THR A 168 -5.09 12.25 -0.10
C THR A 168 -4.31 13.33 -0.84
N CYS A 169 -4.66 13.59 -2.10
CA CYS A 169 -3.92 14.52 -2.97
C CYS A 169 -4.52 15.94 -3.07
N GLU A 170 -5.58 16.22 -2.33
CA GLU A 170 -6.24 17.54 -2.23
C GLU A 170 -7.25 17.54 -1.07
N GLU A 171 -7.52 18.72 -0.52
CA GLU A 171 -8.38 18.90 0.66
C GLU A 171 -9.82 18.36 0.45
N ARG A 172 -10.37 18.49 -0.76
CA ARG A 172 -11.69 17.89 -1.04
C ARG A 172 -11.70 16.37 -0.94
N CYS A 173 -10.59 15.71 -1.30
CA CYS A 173 -10.45 14.27 -1.13
C CYS A 173 -10.22 13.90 0.32
N TRP A 174 -9.48 14.74 1.06
CA TRP A 174 -9.31 14.63 2.50
C TRP A 174 -10.66 14.61 3.23
N ASP A 175 -11.49 15.62 3.01
CA ASP A 175 -12.82 15.73 3.64
C ASP A 175 -13.66 14.49 3.33
N ALA A 176 -13.72 14.09 2.05
CA ALA A 176 -14.49 12.93 1.62
C ALA A 176 -13.98 11.61 2.23
N VAL A 177 -12.68 11.48 2.50
CA VAL A 177 -12.10 10.31 3.17
C VAL A 177 -12.42 10.32 4.66
N VAL A 178 -12.18 11.44 5.35
CA VAL A 178 -12.38 11.57 6.79
C VAL A 178 -13.85 11.44 7.16
N ASP A 179 -14.76 12.10 6.43
CA ASP A 179 -16.20 12.01 6.64
C ASP A 179 -16.73 10.59 6.43
N ASP A 180 -16.25 9.91 5.41
CA ASP A 180 -16.63 8.54 5.10
C ASP A 180 -16.12 7.56 6.17
N LEU A 181 -14.88 7.73 6.67
CA LEU A 181 -14.37 6.95 7.80
C LEU A 181 -15.20 7.15 9.07
N LEU A 182 -15.56 8.39 9.38
CA LEU A 182 -16.43 8.71 10.52
C LEU A 182 -17.80 8.06 10.37
N THR A 183 -18.39 8.13 9.16
CA THR A 183 -19.72 7.57 8.86
C THR A 183 -19.74 6.04 8.94
N ARG A 184 -18.62 5.37 8.63
CA ARG A 184 -18.50 3.91 8.75
C ARG A 184 -18.56 3.42 10.19
N GLY A 185 -18.28 4.26 11.19
CA GLY A 185 -18.37 3.91 12.61
C GLY A 185 -17.28 2.95 13.10
N SER A 186 -16.14 2.90 12.40
CA SER A 186 -14.92 2.16 12.80
C SER A 186 -15.12 0.68 13.14
N PRO A 187 -15.71 -0.12 12.25
CA PRO A 187 -16.04 -1.53 12.50
C PRO A 187 -14.83 -2.42 12.83
N LEU A 188 -13.62 -2.05 12.42
CA LEU A 188 -12.41 -2.83 12.73
C LEU A 188 -11.70 -2.34 14.00
N ASN A 189 -12.07 -1.15 14.50
CA ASN A 189 -11.38 -0.43 15.56
C ASN A 189 -9.85 -0.38 15.32
N ARG A 190 -9.44 -0.26 14.06
CA ARG A 190 -8.02 -0.24 13.66
C ARG A 190 -7.62 1.20 13.32
N PRO A 191 -6.63 1.80 13.99
CA PRO A 191 -6.23 3.16 13.69
C PRO A 191 -5.51 3.24 12.34
N VAL A 192 -5.70 4.34 11.64
CA VAL A 192 -5.07 4.67 10.35
C VAL A 192 -4.67 6.14 10.35
N HIS A 193 -3.42 6.45 9.99
CA HIS A 193 -3.05 7.84 9.79
C HIS A 193 -3.52 8.31 8.43
N VAL A 194 -4.22 9.43 8.40
CA VAL A 194 -4.62 10.08 7.15
C VAL A 194 -3.75 11.32 7.01
N PHE A 195 -3.11 11.47 5.86
CA PHE A 195 -2.41 12.69 5.43
C PHE A 195 -3.10 13.29 4.22
N ASN A 196 -3.19 14.61 4.15
CA ASN A 196 -3.42 15.32 2.89
C ASN A 196 -2.09 15.89 2.43
N VAL A 197 -1.79 15.79 1.14
CA VAL A 197 -0.72 16.52 0.47
C VAL A 197 -1.36 17.24 -0.70
N ASP A 198 -1.43 18.57 -0.65
CA ASP A 198 -2.13 19.33 -1.68
C ASP A 198 -1.32 19.38 -2.99
N ILE A 199 -1.76 18.58 -3.97
CA ILE A 199 -1.09 18.42 -5.26
C ILE A 199 -2.03 18.94 -6.34
N LYS A 200 -1.55 19.91 -7.12
CA LYS A 200 -2.28 20.44 -8.28
C LYS A 200 -2.51 19.34 -9.32
N ASP A 201 -3.68 19.34 -9.95
CA ASP A 201 -4.07 18.26 -10.87
C ASP A 201 -3.53 18.46 -12.29
N ASN A 202 -2.21 18.32 -12.44
CA ASN A 202 -1.53 18.24 -13.73
C ASN A 202 -0.39 17.21 -13.64
N HIS A 203 0.22 16.88 -14.78
CA HIS A 203 1.23 15.82 -14.85
C HIS A 203 2.52 16.16 -14.09
N GLU A 204 3.00 17.40 -14.20
CA GLU A 204 4.26 17.85 -13.59
C GLU A 204 4.17 17.84 -12.07
N GLU A 205 3.10 18.43 -11.53
CA GLU A 205 2.85 18.49 -10.09
C GLU A 205 2.57 17.11 -9.50
N ALA A 206 1.90 16.22 -10.25
CA ALA A 206 1.73 14.83 -9.83
C ALA A 206 3.06 14.08 -9.71
N LEU A 207 4.02 14.33 -10.60
CA LEU A 207 5.36 13.73 -10.54
C LEU A 207 6.13 14.21 -9.30
N VAL A 208 6.11 15.52 -9.04
CA VAL A 208 6.75 16.12 -7.86
C VAL A 208 6.08 15.61 -6.58
N GLY A 209 4.75 15.66 -6.52
CA GLY A 209 3.97 15.17 -5.39
C GLY A 209 4.19 13.67 -5.13
N GLY A 210 4.31 12.85 -6.17
CA GLY A 210 4.63 11.43 -6.05
C GLY A 210 6.01 11.17 -5.42
N LYS A 211 7.01 12.00 -5.75
CA LYS A 211 8.34 11.95 -5.10
C LYS A 211 8.25 12.36 -3.62
N ALA A 212 7.55 13.46 -3.34
CA ALA A 212 7.39 13.95 -1.98
C ALA A 212 6.65 12.94 -1.09
N ILE A 213 5.62 12.28 -1.63
CA ILE A 213 4.89 11.20 -0.95
C ILE A 213 5.80 10.01 -0.65
N LEU A 214 6.67 9.62 -1.58
CA LEU A 214 7.63 8.52 -1.34
C LEU A 214 8.59 8.86 -0.20
N GLU A 215 9.10 10.09 -0.14
CA GLU A 215 9.99 10.53 0.96
C GLU A 215 9.27 10.52 2.32
N LEU A 216 7.99 10.92 2.36
CA LEU A 216 7.17 10.80 3.57
C LEU A 216 6.98 9.33 3.98
N ALA A 217 6.69 8.46 3.01
CA ALA A 217 6.52 7.02 3.23
C ALA A 217 7.80 6.37 3.77
N ASP A 218 8.97 6.75 3.24
CA ASP A 218 10.27 6.28 3.71
C ASP A 218 10.54 6.69 5.16
N ALA A 219 10.28 7.95 5.51
CA ALA A 219 10.44 8.46 6.87
C ALA A 219 9.49 7.77 7.87
N LEU A 220 8.21 7.63 7.51
CA LEU A 220 7.21 6.91 8.31
C LEU A 220 7.61 5.44 8.51
N ASN A 221 8.00 4.74 7.44
CA ASN A 221 8.36 3.34 7.55
C ASN A 221 9.65 3.13 8.32
N GLN A 222 10.61 4.06 8.24
CA GLN A 222 11.80 4.01 9.07
C GLN A 222 11.44 4.11 10.55
N ALA A 223 10.63 5.09 10.93
CA ALA A 223 10.19 5.24 12.32
C ALA A 223 9.42 4.02 12.81
N ALA A 224 8.53 3.46 11.98
CA ALA A 224 7.77 2.27 12.33
C ALA A 224 8.68 1.04 12.54
N ARG A 225 9.72 0.85 11.71
CA ARG A 225 10.71 -0.22 11.90
C ARG A 225 11.47 -0.05 13.21
N GLU A 226 11.99 1.15 13.48
CA GLU A 226 12.76 1.44 14.70
C GLU A 226 11.94 1.24 15.98
N GLU A 227 10.67 1.62 15.97
CA GLU A 227 9.76 1.45 17.11
C GLU A 227 9.35 -0.01 17.30
N ARG A 228 9.12 -0.73 16.19
CA ARG A 228 8.86 -2.17 16.22
C ARG A 228 10.05 -2.94 16.78
N ASP A 229 11.27 -2.63 16.34
CA ASP A 229 12.48 -3.29 16.82
C ASP A 229 12.68 -3.04 18.32
N ARG A 230 12.44 -1.80 18.79
CA ARG A 230 12.43 -1.47 20.21
C ARG A 230 11.36 -2.23 21.00
N HIS A 231 10.15 -2.35 20.45
CA HIS A 231 9.06 -3.10 21.09
C HIS A 231 9.42 -4.58 21.26
N VAL A 232 10.00 -5.20 20.22
CA VAL A 232 10.46 -6.60 20.27
C VAL A 232 11.60 -6.77 21.27
N GLN A 233 12.57 -5.86 21.29
CA GLN A 233 13.67 -5.87 22.28
C GLN A 233 13.18 -5.73 23.72
N ALA A 234 12.07 -5.00 23.93
CA ALA A 234 11.43 -4.87 25.23
C ALA A 234 10.56 -6.09 25.62
N GLY A 235 10.55 -7.16 24.81
CA GLY A 235 9.79 -8.40 25.06
C GLY A 235 8.39 -8.43 24.46
N GLY A 236 8.03 -7.44 23.64
CA GLY A 236 6.78 -7.42 22.89
C GLY A 236 6.77 -8.35 21.68
N GLU A 237 5.59 -8.68 21.18
CA GLU A 237 5.47 -9.52 19.99
C GLU A 237 5.74 -8.71 18.72
N ALA A 238 6.50 -9.29 17.79
CA ALA A 238 6.80 -8.61 16.53
C ALA A 238 5.51 -8.23 15.80
N ASN A 239 4.56 -9.13 15.62
CA ASN A 239 3.30 -8.86 14.91
C ASN A 239 2.31 -7.93 15.64
N GLY A 240 2.66 -7.30 16.78
CA GLY A 240 1.74 -6.47 17.56
C GLY A 240 1.06 -5.36 16.75
N PHE A 241 1.74 -4.77 15.77
CA PHE A 241 1.18 -3.76 14.85
C PHE A 241 0.03 -4.30 13.98
N ASP A 242 0.17 -5.51 13.45
CA ASP A 242 -0.86 -6.17 12.62
C ASP A 242 -1.95 -6.81 13.48
N ALA A 243 -1.59 -7.36 14.63
CA ALA A 243 -2.51 -8.02 15.57
C ALA A 243 -3.35 -7.02 16.41
N GLY A 244 -3.12 -5.71 16.26
CA GLY A 244 -3.85 -4.68 17.01
C GLY A 244 -3.56 -4.72 18.52
N GLN A 245 -2.36 -5.17 18.91
CA GLN A 245 -1.99 -5.22 20.32
C GLN A 245 -1.91 -3.80 20.89
N ALA A 246 -2.52 -3.61 22.07
CA ALA A 246 -2.53 -2.32 22.74
C ALA A 246 -1.09 -1.85 23.00
N GLY A 247 -0.77 -0.62 22.59
CA GLY A 247 0.55 -0.02 22.82
C GLY A 247 1.64 -0.44 21.82
N ALA A 248 1.45 -1.48 21.01
CA ALA A 248 2.48 -1.96 20.06
C ALA A 248 2.86 -0.93 18.98
N ARG A 249 1.99 0.06 18.74
CA ARG A 249 2.19 1.17 17.81
C ARG A 249 2.42 2.53 18.47
N LEU A 250 2.34 2.62 19.80
CA LEU A 250 2.30 3.89 20.52
C LEU A 250 3.52 4.77 20.18
N GLY A 251 4.73 4.21 20.24
CA GLY A 251 5.95 4.95 19.91
C GLY A 251 6.01 5.40 18.44
N PHE A 252 5.42 4.64 17.52
CA PHE A 252 5.30 5.07 16.12
C PHE A 252 4.31 6.24 16.00
N ASP A 253 3.13 6.10 16.58
CA ASP A 253 2.07 7.10 16.52
C ASP A 253 2.52 8.44 17.13
N GLU A 254 3.29 8.41 18.23
CA GLU A 254 3.86 9.58 18.89
C GLU A 254 4.86 10.35 18.01
N ARG A 255 5.59 9.65 17.13
CA ARG A 255 6.59 10.26 16.23
C ARG A 255 6.00 10.84 14.95
N VAL A 256 4.77 10.46 14.59
CA VAL A 256 4.15 10.88 13.31
C VAL A 256 4.08 12.41 13.14
N PRO A 257 3.66 13.20 14.15
CA PRO A 257 3.63 14.66 14.02
C PRO A 257 5.01 15.28 13.70
N ASP A 258 6.06 14.81 14.36
CA ASP A 258 7.42 15.33 14.16
C ASP A 258 7.99 14.96 12.78
N ILE A 259 7.68 13.74 12.31
CA ILE A 259 8.02 13.29 10.95
C ILE A 259 7.35 14.18 9.91
N LEU A 260 6.05 14.48 10.10
CA LEU A 260 5.33 15.36 9.20
C LEU A 260 5.88 16.78 9.21
N ALA A 261 6.22 17.32 10.38
CA ALA A 261 6.81 18.66 10.51
C ALA A 261 8.13 18.75 9.74
N SER A 262 9.03 17.77 9.93
CA SER A 262 10.31 17.70 9.22
C SER A 262 10.12 17.54 7.71
N TRP A 263 9.14 16.74 7.30
CA TRP A 263 8.78 16.61 5.89
C TRP A 263 8.26 17.92 5.28
N GLN A 264 7.42 18.66 6.02
CA GLN A 264 6.84 19.92 5.57
C GLN A 264 7.90 21.01 5.39
N GLU A 265 8.95 21.01 6.20
CA GLU A 265 10.12 21.90 6.04
C GLU A 265 10.88 21.64 4.73
N MET A 266 10.99 20.38 4.31
CA MET A 266 11.60 20.00 3.03
C MET A 266 10.71 20.31 1.82
N TRP A 267 9.39 20.24 2.00
CA TRP A 267 8.39 20.44 0.95
C TRP A 267 7.44 21.62 1.25
N PRO A 268 7.94 22.86 1.38
CA PRO A 268 7.13 24.00 1.83
C PRO A 268 6.04 24.42 0.83
N THR A 269 6.12 23.98 -0.42
CA THR A 269 5.13 24.26 -1.47
C THR A 269 4.05 23.20 -1.59
N LEU A 270 4.09 22.14 -0.79
CA LEU A 270 3.09 21.09 -0.71
C LEU A 270 2.48 21.10 0.71
N PRO A 271 1.49 21.96 0.98
CA PRO A 271 0.84 22.00 2.28
C PRO A 271 0.24 20.63 2.62
N ALA A 272 0.48 20.20 3.86
CA ALA A 272 -0.03 18.95 4.36
C ALA A 272 -0.93 19.12 5.59
N LEU A 273 -1.95 18.25 5.66
CA LEU A 273 -2.82 18.08 6.82
C LEU A 273 -2.63 16.67 7.35
N TRP A 274 -2.94 16.47 8.63
CA TRP A 274 -2.87 15.16 9.26
C TRP A 274 -3.91 14.98 10.35
N THR A 275 -4.38 13.73 10.48
CA THR A 275 -5.26 13.27 11.54
C THR A 275 -5.07 11.77 11.73
N LEU A 276 -5.44 11.30 12.92
CA LEU A 276 -5.63 9.88 13.19
C LEU A 276 -7.11 9.54 13.03
N ALA A 277 -7.41 8.51 12.24
CA ALA A 277 -8.76 7.99 12.03
C ALA A 277 -8.82 6.49 12.36
N TRP A 278 -10.00 5.88 12.25
CA TRP A 278 -10.21 4.46 12.56
C TRP A 278 -11.03 3.77 11.49
N PHE A 279 -10.51 2.65 10.98
CA PHE A 279 -11.22 1.70 10.15
C PHE A 279 -12.18 0.82 10.95
#